data_AF-A0A1C3JK81-F1
#
_entry.id   AF-A0A1C3JK81-F1
#
_cell.length_a   1.000
_cell.length_b   1.000
_cell.length_c   1.000
_cell.angle_alpha   90.00
_cell.angle_beta   90.00
_cell.angle_gamma   90.00
#
_symmetry.space_group_name_H-M   'P 1'
#
loop_
_entity.id
_entity.type
_entity.pdbx_description
1 polymer ?
#
loop_
_entity_poly.entity_id
_entity_poly.type
_entity_poly.pdbx_seq_one_letter_code
_entity_poly.pdbx_strand_id
1 'polypeptide(L)' 'MHAQLGFLGAFVVGMWKKYTYGAILVLHAGSTFSSFGKYMDPFNNLLFFASWPMLAACVAIFLLRDYDTYSVSN' A
#
# COMPACT_ATOMS: atom_id res chain seq x y z
N MET A 1 -9.83 -6.70 14.41
CA MET A 1 -8.42 -6.45 14.84
C MET A 1 -7.47 -7.56 14.37
N HIS A 2 -7.76 -8.84 14.60
CA HIS A 2 -6.87 -9.96 14.24
C HIS A 2 -6.59 -10.13 12.73
N ALA A 3 -7.57 -9.89 11.86
CA ALA A 3 -7.43 -10.14 10.40
C ALA A 3 -6.48 -9.17 9.68
N GLN A 4 -6.45 -7.88 10.06
CA GLN A 4 -5.56 -6.89 9.46
C GLN A 4 -4.08 -7.18 9.76
N LEU A 5 -3.78 -7.63 10.99
CA LEU A 5 -2.43 -8.00 11.37
C LEU A 5 -1.95 -9.24 10.62
N GLY A 6 -2.83 -10.23 10.43
CA GLY A 6 -2.53 -11.39 9.59
C GLY A 6 -2.26 -11.02 8.13
N PHE A 7 -3.08 -10.13 7.57
CA PHE A 7 -2.90 -9.61 6.21
C PHE A 7 -1.59 -8.81 6.05
N LEU A 8 -1.29 -7.93 7.01
CA LEU A 8 -0.06 -7.15 7.01
C LEU A 8 1.18 -8.05 7.19
N GLY A 9 1.09 -9.08 8.04
CA GLY A 9 2.12 -10.09 8.18
C GLY A 9 2.39 -10.84 6.87
N ALA A 10 1.33 -11.26 6.17
CA ALA A 10 1.46 -11.90 4.85
C ALA A 10 2.10 -10.97 3.80
N PHE A 11 1.83 -9.67 3.85
CA PHE A 11 2.50 -8.67 3.03
C PHE A 11 3.99 -8.51 3.38
N VAL A 12 4.33 -8.35 4.66
CA VAL A 12 5.71 -8.13 5.12
C VAL A 12 6.60 -9.34 4.82
N VAL A 13 6.06 -10.54 5.01
CA VAL A 13 6.75 -11.80 4.71
C VAL A 13 6.81 -12.07 3.20
N GLY A 14 6.07 -11.28 2.40
CA GLY A 14 5.95 -11.41 0.96
C GLY A 14 5.34 -12.74 0.53
N MET A 15 4.38 -13.27 1.29
CA MET A 15 3.57 -14.41 0.88
C MET A 15 2.54 -13.98 -0.17
N TRP A 16 2.29 -14.82 -1.18
CA TRP A 16 1.31 -14.56 -2.25
C TRP A 16 1.41 -13.16 -2.86
N LYS A 17 2.63 -12.73 -3.24
CA LYS A 17 2.97 -11.37 -3.72
C LYS A 17 1.93 -10.75 -4.67
N LYS A 18 1.42 -11.52 -5.65
CA LYS A 18 0.38 -11.05 -6.58
C LYS A 18 -0.89 -10.58 -5.88
N TYR A 19 -1.34 -11.31 -4.85
CA TYR A 19 -2.58 -11.02 -4.13
C TYR A 19 -2.35 -10.02 -2.99
N THR A 20 -1.30 -10.20 -2.18
CA THR A 20 -1.03 -9.32 -1.04
C THR A 20 -0.60 -7.92 -1.48
N TYR A 21 0.31 -7.82 -2.46
CA TYR A 21 0.81 -6.52 -2.92
C TYR A 21 -0.27 -5.80 -3.74
N GLY A 22 -1.01 -6.54 -4.56
CA GLY A 22 -2.15 -6.02 -5.31
C GLY A 22 -3.28 -5.53 -4.41
N ALA A 23 -3.62 -6.27 -3.35
CA ALA A 23 -4.64 -5.85 -2.40
C ALA A 23 -4.23 -4.58 -1.65
N ILE A 24 -2.96 -4.45 -1.21
CA ILE A 24 -2.48 -3.21 -0.57
C ILE A 24 -2.51 -2.04 -1.53
N LEU A 25 -2.08 -2.23 -2.78
CA LEU A 25 -2.16 -1.20 -3.80
C LEU A 25 -3.60 -0.69 -3.97
N VAL A 26 -4.59 -1.58 -4.12
CA VAL A 26 -6.00 -1.20 -4.30
C VAL A 26 -6.56 -0.52 -3.05
N LEU A 27 -6.28 -1.04 -1.86
CA LEU A 27 -6.74 -0.47 -0.59
C LEU A 27 -6.14 0.93 -0.35
N HIS A 28 -4.86 1.10 -0.67
CA HIS A 28 -4.18 2.38 -0.51
C HIS A 28 -4.61 3.39 -1.58
N ALA A 29 -4.78 2.96 -2.83
CA ALA A 29 -5.32 3.78 -3.90
C ALA A 29 -6.73 4.27 -3.56
N GLY A 30 -7.63 3.37 -3.18
CA GLY A 30 -9.01 3.72 -2.80
C GLY A 30 -9.05 4.75 -1.66
N SER A 31 -8.19 4.59 -0.65
CA SER A 31 -8.11 5.52 0.48
C SER A 31 -7.52 6.89 0.08
N THR A 32 -6.52 6.88 -0.80
CA THR A 32 -5.86 8.09 -1.33
C THR A 32 -6.81 8.92 -2.19
N PHE A 33 -7.56 8.27 -3.09
CA PHE A 33 -8.56 8.91 -3.96
C PHE A 33 -9.83 9.31 -3.20
N SER A 34 -10.29 8.52 -2.24
CA SER A 34 -11.45 8.88 -1.41
C SER A 34 -11.18 10.14 -0.57
N SER A 35 -9.93 10.36 -0.17
CA SER A 35 -9.52 11.54 0.59
C SER A 35 -9.25 12.78 -0.28
N PHE A 36 -9.56 12.74 -1.57
CA PHE A 36 -9.19 13.82 -2.50
C PHE A 36 -9.79 15.18 -2.15
N GLY A 37 -10.98 15.19 -1.55
CA GLY A 37 -11.61 16.43 -1.06
C GLY A 37 -10.84 17.11 0.09
N LYS A 38 -10.02 16.38 0.85
CA LYS A 38 -9.25 16.93 1.98
C LYS A 38 -7.96 17.65 1.55
N TYR A 39 -7.53 17.51 0.30
CA TYR A 39 -6.39 18.27 -0.24
C TYR A 39 -6.68 19.76 -0.41
N MET A 40 -7.96 20.14 -0.48
CA MET A 40 -8.39 21.54 -0.65
C MET A 40 -8.24 22.39 0.61
N ASP A 41 -7.91 21.80 1.76
CA ASP A 41 -7.49 22.52 2.97
C ASP A 41 -6.01 22.18 3.28
N PRO A 42 -5.06 22.89 2.64
CA PRO A 42 -3.64 22.50 2.62
C PRO A 42 -2.94 22.66 3.97
N PHE A 43 -3.50 23.40 4.93
CA PHE A 43 -2.86 23.66 6.22
C PHE A 43 -3.37 22.76 7.37
N ASN A 44 -4.58 22.18 7.31
CA ASN A 44 -5.00 21.17 8.31
C ASN A 44 -4.66 19.72 7.92
N ASN A 45 -4.39 19.43 6.65
CA ASN A 45 -4.39 18.04 6.14
C ASN A 45 -3.09 17.65 5.41
N LEU A 46 -1.94 18.23 5.79
CA LEU A 46 -0.63 17.98 5.18
C LEU A 46 -0.24 16.49 5.13
N LEU A 47 -0.63 15.71 6.14
CA LEU A 47 -0.35 14.26 6.18
C LEU A 47 -1.04 13.48 5.06
N PHE A 48 -2.16 13.99 4.51
CA PHE A 48 -2.81 13.34 3.37
C PHE A 48 -1.92 13.41 2.12
N PHE A 49 -1.07 14.43 1.97
CA PHE A 49 -0.11 14.48 0.87
C PHE A 49 0.92 13.35 0.95
N ALA A 50 1.22 12.82 2.14
CA ALA A 50 2.09 11.66 2.32
C ALA A 50 1.48 10.34 1.78
N SER A 51 0.18 10.30 1.49
CA SER A 51 -0.44 9.13 0.86
C SER A 51 -0.01 8.93 -0.60
N TRP A 52 0.40 10.00 -1.31
CA TRP A 52 0.92 9.92 -2.68
C TRP A 52 2.28 9.21 -2.80
N PRO A 53 3.32 9.56 -2.01
CA PRO A 53 4.57 8.79 -2.02
C PRO A 53 4.37 7.35 -1.52
N MET A 54 3.46 7.12 -0.58
CA MET A 54 3.12 5.76 -0.15
C MET A 54 2.41 4.96 -1.25
N LEU A 55 1.48 5.58 -2.01
CA LEU A 55 0.87 4.98 -3.19
C LEU A 55 1.91 4.63 -4.25
N ALA A 56 2.87 5.52 -4.51
CA ALA A 56 3.96 5.28 -5.43
C ALA A 56 4.84 4.09 -5.00
N ALA A 57 5.12 3.95 -3.70
CA ALA A 57 5.80 2.77 -3.15
C ALA A 57 5.00 1.47 -3.34
N CYS A 58 3.67 1.50 -3.11
CA CYS A 58 2.79 0.36 -3.37
C CYS A 58 2.76 -0.03 -4.85
N VAL A 59 2.80 0.94 -5.77
CA VAL A 59 2.89 0.69 -7.22
C VAL A 59 4.24 0.06 -7.55
N ALA A 60 5.33 0.62 -7.02
CA ALA A 60 6.68 0.12 -7.25
C ALA A 60 6.82 -1.34 -6.81
N ILE A 61 6.36 -1.68 -5.60
CA ILE A 61 6.48 -3.06 -5.09
C ILE A 61 5.59 -4.04 -5.86
N PHE A 62 4.43 -3.60 -6.38
CA PHE A 62 3.57 -4.45 -7.22
C PHE A 62 4.18 -4.71 -8.60
N LEU A 63 4.78 -3.69 -9.22
CA LEU A 63 5.44 -3.79 -10.53
C LEU A 63 6.76 -4.57 -10.45
N LEU A 64 7.55 -4.33 -9.41
CA LEU A 64 8.83 -4.99 -9.17
C LEU A 64 8.68 -6.25 -8.31
N ARG A 65 7.46 -6.79 -8.14
CA ARG A 65 7.21 -7.95 -7.27
C ARG A 65 8.04 -9.18 -7.65
N ASP A 66 8.40 -9.32 -8.92
CA ASP A 66 9.18 -10.46 -9.42
C ASP A 66 10.68 -10.31 -9.09
N TYR A 67 11.12 -9.08 -8.78
CA TYR A 67 12.46 -8.77 -8.27
C TYR A 67 12.55 -8.86 -6.74
N ASP A 68 11.41 -9.07 -6.05
CA ASP A 68 11.37 -9.26 -4.60
C ASP A 68 11.76 -10.71 -4.24
N THR A 69 13.06 -10.98 -4.22
CA THR A 69 13.66 -12.33 -4.00
C THR A 69 14.02 -12.62 -2.54
N TYR A 70 13.95 -11.62 -1.67
CA TYR A 70 14.25 -11.76 -0.23
C TYR A 70 13.00 -12.05 0.62
N SER A 71 11.84 -12.26 -0.02
CA SER A 71 10.62 -12.69 0.65
C SER A 71 10.48 -14.21 0.70
N VAL A 72 9.62 -14.71 1.60
CA VAL A 72 9.43 -16.16 1.82
C VAL A 72 8.84 -16.88 0.60
N SER A 73 8.28 -16.16 -0.37
CA SER A 73 7.73 -16.76 -1.60
C SER A 73 8.71 -16.77 -2.78
N ASN A 74 10.02 -16.83 -2.50
CA ASN A 74 11.06 -16.98 -3.53
C ASN A 74 11.11 -18.39 -4.14
#